data_AF-A0AAW2ITD4-F1
#
_entry.id   AF-A0AAW2ITD4-F1
#
_cell.length_a   1.000
_cell.length_b   1.000
_cell.length_c   1.000
_cell.angle_alpha   90.00
_cell.angle_beta   90.00
_cell.angle_gamma   90.00
#
_symmetry.space_group_name_H-M   'P 1'
#
loop_
_entity.id
_entity.type
_entity.pdbx_description
1 polymer ?
#
loop_
_entity_poly.entity_id
_entity_poly.type
_entity_poly.pdbx_seq_one_letter_code
_entity_poly.pdbx_strand_id
1 'polypeptide(L)'
;MSTKVEDYRSVEGIMIAHSGQSSVIITRFGDNLRAGAGVTRMEETYAIDDLAFNVPGLSVDSFIPPQELQKDYPQQNLDWRWPLHQ
;
A
#
# COMPACT_ATOMS: atom_id res chain seq x y z
N MET A 1 12.02 -12.66 2.73
CA MET A 1 11.23 -11.42 2.86
C MET A 1 10.18 -11.67 3.91
N SER A 2 9.94 -10.72 4.80
CA SER A 2 8.87 -10.79 5.80
C SER A 2 8.18 -9.44 5.87
N THR A 3 6.86 -9.45 5.90
CA THR A 3 6.03 -8.26 6.10
C THR A 3 5.02 -8.56 7.19
N LYS A 4 4.78 -7.58 8.06
CA LYS A 4 3.80 -7.58 9.13
C LYS A 4 2.96 -6.33 9.01
N VAL A 5 1.64 -6.50 9.09
CA VAL A 5 0.65 -5.42 9.19
C VAL A 5 0.01 -5.53 10.56
N GLU A 6 -0.06 -4.42 11.28
CA GLU A 6 -0.48 -4.42 12.68
C GLU A 6 -1.30 -3.20 13.06
N ASP A 7 -1.73 -3.17 14.32
CA ASP A 7 -2.50 -2.05 14.87
C ASP A 7 -3.81 -1.78 14.10
N TYR A 8 -4.59 -2.84 13.95
CA TYR A 8 -5.93 -2.74 13.38
C TYR A 8 -6.88 -2.05 14.36
N ARG A 9 -7.41 -0.91 13.92
CA ARG A 9 -8.38 -0.11 14.68
C ARG A 9 -9.64 0.07 13.85
N SER A 10 -10.79 0.15 14.50
CA SER A 10 -12.04 0.47 13.81
C SER A 10 -12.08 1.98 13.53
N VAL A 11 -12.25 2.35 12.26
CA VAL A 11 -12.45 3.72 11.80
C VAL A 11 -13.72 3.71 10.96
N GLU A 12 -14.77 4.39 11.41
CA GLU A 12 -16.09 4.43 10.74
C GLU A 12 -16.68 3.03 10.44
N GLY A 13 -16.43 2.05 11.32
CA GLY A 13 -16.90 0.67 11.16
C GLY A 13 -16.02 -0.21 10.26
N ILE A 14 -14.92 0.32 9.72
CA ILE A 14 -13.95 -0.42 8.90
C ILE A 14 -12.70 -0.68 9.74
N MET A 15 -12.19 -1.92 9.74
CA MET A 15 -10.94 -2.26 10.40
C MET A 15 -9.74 -1.84 9.53
N ILE A 16 -8.96 -0.87 10.00
CA ILE A 16 -7.81 -0.31 9.29
C ILE A 16 -6.55 -0.52 10.12
N ALA A 17 -5.51 -1.09 9.50
CA ALA A 17 -4.18 -1.18 10.10
C ALA A 17 -3.49 0.17 10.09
N HIS A 18 -2.95 0.59 11.23
CA HIS A 18 -2.28 1.88 11.38
C HIS A 18 -0.76 1.77 11.40
N SER A 19 -0.19 0.56 11.33
CA SER A 19 1.25 0.40 11.25
C SER A 19 1.66 -0.94 10.63
N GLY A 20 2.95 -1.06 10.37
CA GLY A 20 3.55 -2.30 9.94
C GLY A 20 5.06 -2.21 9.74
N GLN A 21 5.62 -3.35 9.35
CA GLN A 21 7.05 -3.52 9.15
C GLN A 21 7.30 -4.45 7.97
N SER A 22 8.31 -4.15 7.16
CA SER A 22 8.79 -5.01 6.07
C SER A 22 10.30 -5.19 6.16
N SER A 23 10.78 -6.38 5.88
CA SER A 23 12.21 -6.71 5.78
C SER A 23 12.52 -7.54 4.54
N VAL A 24 13.56 -7.15 3.81
CA VAL A 24 14.01 -7.82 2.60
C VAL A 24 15.54 -7.89 2.56
N ILE A 25 16.04 -8.96 1.95
CA ILE A 25 17.46 -9.12 1.62
C ILE A 25 17.56 -9.06 0.09
N ILE A 26 18.33 -8.12 -0.41
CA ILE A 26 18.62 -7.93 -1.82
C ILE A 26 20.03 -8.48 -2.06
N THR A 27 20.12 -9.55 -2.84
CA THR A 27 21.41 -10.11 -3.26
C THR A 27 21.65 -9.78 -4.74
N ARG A 28 22.72 -9.05 -5.02
CA ARG A 28 23.16 -8.68 -6.37
C ARG A 28 24.30 -9.58 -6.81
N PHE A 29 24.22 -10.10 -8.02
CA PHE A 29 25.23 -10.94 -8.67
C PHE A 29 25.63 -10.36 -10.03
N GLY A 30 26.81 -10.72 -10.55
CA GLY A 30 27.28 -10.37 -11.89
C GLY A 30 28.75 -9.91 -11.94
N ASP A 31 29.32 -9.92 -13.16
CA ASP A 31 30.75 -9.73 -13.43
C ASP A 31 31.32 -8.36 -13.04
N ASN A 32 30.44 -7.36 -12.84
CA ASN A 32 30.82 -6.03 -12.37
C ASN A 32 31.10 -5.96 -10.85
N LEU A 33 30.87 -7.05 -10.11
CA LEU A 33 31.14 -7.12 -8.68
C LEU A 33 32.55 -7.68 -8.44
N ARG A 34 33.53 -6.79 -8.33
CA ARG A 34 34.95 -7.14 -8.13
C ARG A 34 35.24 -7.93 -6.84
N ALA A 35 34.30 -7.97 -5.89
CA ALA A 35 34.47 -8.59 -4.56
C ALA A 35 33.43 -9.68 -4.23
N GLY A 36 32.67 -10.19 -5.23
CA GLY A 36 31.64 -11.20 -5.02
C GLY A 36 30.22 -10.63 -4.85
N ALA A 37 29.24 -11.48 -4.48
CA ALA A 37 27.84 -11.07 -4.38
C ALA A 37 27.65 -9.92 -3.37
N GLY A 38 26.97 -8.85 -3.79
CA GLY A 38 26.60 -7.74 -2.91
C GLY A 38 25.31 -8.06 -2.17
N VAL A 39 25.32 -8.09 -0.85
CA VAL A 39 24.14 -8.35 -0.02
C VAL A 39 23.74 -7.07 0.71
N THR A 40 22.52 -6.60 0.46
CA THR A 40 21.92 -5.46 1.17
C THR A 40 20.69 -5.93 1.94
N ARG A 41 20.64 -5.63 3.24
CA ARG A 41 19.42 -5.76 4.04
C ARG A 41 18.68 -4.43 4.03
N MET A 42 17.39 -4.46 3.75
CA MET A 42 16.51 -3.30 3.80
C MET A 42 15.34 -3.59 4.73
N GLU A 43 15.09 -2.64 5.63
CA GLU A 43 14.04 -2.72 6.64
C GLU A 43 13.23 -1.42 6.61
N GLU A 44 11.91 -1.56 6.70
CA GLU A 44 10.96 -0.45 6.71
C GLU A 44 10.01 -0.65 7.88
N THR A 45 9.74 0.42 8.63
CA THR A 45 8.66 0.49 9.61
C THR A 45 7.84 1.72 9.29
N TYR A 46 6.53 1.55 9.17
CA TYR A 46 5.60 2.62 8.81
C TYR A 46 4.51 2.77 9.88
N ALA A 47 4.01 4.00 10.02
CA ALA A 47 2.86 4.37 10.83
C ALA A 47 1.95 5.28 10.00
N ILE A 48 0.64 5.20 10.24
CA ILE A 48 -0.39 6.01 9.62
C ILE A 48 -0.98 6.90 10.70
N ASP A 49 -0.69 8.19 10.62
CA ASP A 49 -1.12 9.18 11.61
C ASP A 49 -2.55 9.67 11.32
N ASP A 50 -2.85 9.98 10.06
CA ASP A 50 -4.13 10.56 9.65
C ASP A 50 -4.80 9.75 8.52
N LEU A 51 -6.12 9.66 8.60
CA LEU A 51 -6.98 9.02 7.63
C LEU A 51 -8.13 9.97 7.28
N ALA A 52 -8.48 10.01 6.00
CA ALA A 52 -9.64 10.76 5.54
C ALA A 52 -10.32 10.03 4.38
N PHE A 53 -11.64 9.92 4.47
CA PHE A 53 -12.48 9.37 3.41
C PHE A 53 -13.08 10.49 2.57
N ASN A 54 -13.24 10.24 1.27
CA ASN A 54 -13.95 11.14 0.35
C ASN A 54 -13.39 12.58 0.37
N VAL A 55 -12.08 12.72 0.46
CA VAL A 55 -11.39 14.02 0.50
C VAL A 55 -11.75 14.83 -0.76
N PRO A 56 -12.43 15.99 -0.63
CA PRO A 56 -12.81 16.79 -1.78
C PRO A 56 -11.60 17.22 -2.62
N GLY A 57 -11.69 17.06 -3.94
CA GLY A 57 -10.62 17.41 -4.87
C GLY A 57 -9.59 16.29 -5.13
N LEU A 58 -9.68 15.14 -4.44
CA LEU A 58 -8.92 13.95 -4.79
C LEU A 58 -9.71 13.13 -5.84
N SER A 59 -9.24 13.06 -7.08
CA SER A 59 -9.85 12.19 -8.11
C SER A 59 -9.22 10.79 -8.09
N VAL A 60 -9.96 9.78 -8.54
CA VAL A 60 -9.40 8.46 -8.88
C VAL A 60 -8.27 8.60 -9.91
N ASP A 61 -8.34 9.60 -10.79
CA ASP A 61 -7.29 9.90 -11.77
C ASP A 61 -5.97 10.36 -11.13
N SER A 62 -6.00 10.79 -9.86
CA SER A 62 -4.81 11.18 -9.09
C SER A 62 -4.15 10.00 -8.37
N PHE A 63 -4.80 8.82 -8.39
CA PHE A 63 -4.24 7.60 -7.86
C PHE A 63 -3.48 6.87 -8.97
N ILE A 64 -2.19 6.59 -8.76
CA ILE A 64 -1.42 5.73 -9.66
C ILE A 64 -1.47 4.32 -9.06
N PRO A 65 -2.37 3.43 -9.54
CA PRO A 65 -2.43 2.09 -9.01
C PRO A 65 -1.11 1.34 -9.33
N PRO A 66 -0.68 0.43 -8.43
CA PRO A 66 0.36 -0.55 -8.74
C PRO A 66 0.14 -1.16 -10.14
N GLN A 67 1.20 -1.30 -10.91
CA GLN A 67 1.13 -1.72 -12.32
C GLN A 67 0.45 -3.10 -12.48
N GLU A 68 0.52 -3.93 -11.44
CA GLU A 68 -0.09 -5.25 -11.33
C GLU A 68 -1.63 -5.21 -11.22
N LEU A 69 -2.21 -4.08 -10.80
CA LEU A 69 -3.67 -3.90 -10.63
C LEU A 69 -4.37 -3.37 -11.89
N GLN A 70 -3.65 -3.09 -12.98
CA GLN A 70 -4.23 -2.56 -14.21
C GLN A 70 -4.98 -3.59 -15.07
N LYS A 71 -5.05 -4.86 -14.63
CA LYS A 71 -5.80 -5.89 -15.33
C LYS A 71 -7.17 -6.08 -14.67
N ASP A 72 -8.20 -5.64 -15.39
CA ASP A 72 -9.60 -6.00 -15.20
C ASP A 72 -10.40 -5.30 -14.08
N TYR A 73 -10.34 -3.97 -13.99
CA TYR A 73 -11.51 -3.23 -13.51
C TYR A 73 -12.35 -2.78 -14.71
N PRO A 74 -13.51 -3.40 -15.00
CA PRO A 74 -14.49 -2.73 -15.83
C PRO A 74 -14.84 -1.41 -15.13
N GLN A 75 -14.90 -0.32 -15.89
CA GLN A 75 -15.46 0.96 -15.45
C GLN A 75 -16.93 0.76 -15.06
N GLN A 76 -17.20 0.11 -13.93
CA GLN A 76 -18.52 0.08 -13.34
C GLN A 76 -18.69 1.42 -12.65
N ASN A 77 -19.63 2.19 -13.19
CA ASN A 77 -20.25 3.38 -12.63
C ASN A 77 -20.29 3.31 -11.09
N LEU A 78 -19.29 3.93 -10.45
CA LEU A 78 -19.22 4.06 -9.00
C LEU A 78 -20.07 5.27 -8.59
N ASP A 79 -21.39 5.15 -8.81
CA ASP A 79 -22.39 5.99 -8.17
C ASP A 79 -22.37 5.66 -6.67
N TRP A 80 -21.48 6.31 -5.91
CA TRP A 80 -21.42 6.25 -4.45
C TRP A 80 -22.61 7.00 -3.81
N ARG A 81 -23.83 6.72 -4.26
CA ARG A 81 -25.05 7.20 -3.59
C ARG A 81 -25.21 6.42 -2.29
N TRP A 82 -24.70 7.00 -1.21
CA TRP A 82 -24.96 6.62 0.17
C TRP A 82 -26.45 6.29 0.42
N PRO A 83 -26.79 5.14 1.02
CA PRO A 83 -28.10 4.95 1.63
C PRO A 83 -27.96 5.10 3.14
N LEU A 84 -27.89 6.35 3.63
CA LEU A 84 -28.12 6.64 5.05
C LEU A 84 -28.98 7.89 5.18
N HIS A 85 -30.23 7.79 4.75
CA HIS A 85 -31.34 8.61 5.25
C HIS A 85 -32.62 7.79 5.07
N GLN A 86 -33.03 7.09 6.13
CA GLN A 86 -34.44 6.80 6.38
C GLN A 86 -34.73 7.18 7.84
#